data_AF-A0A0D6KFC9-F1
#
_entry.id   AF-A0A0D6KFC9-F1
#
_cell.length_a   1.000
_cell.length_b   1.000
_cell.length_c   1.000
_cell.angle_alpha   90.00
_cell.angle_beta   90.00
_cell.angle_gamma   90.00
#
_symmetry.space_group_name_H-M   'P 1'
#
loop_
_entity.id
_entity.type
_entity.pdbx_description
1 polymer ?
#
loop_
_entity_poly.entity_id
_entity_poly.type
_entity_poly.pdbx_seq_one_letter_code
_entity_poly.pdbx_strand_id
1 'polypeptide(L)' 'MIKALSQNQLRRLEACSRWLREIRDSESFAQLDYHPDLTLGDAIQAVSELLQEHSPECQRRTPLAEGKGEKPIPKVGA' A
#
# COMPACT_ATOMS: atom_id res chain seq x y z
N MET A 1 3.96 11.72 -8.19
CA MET A 1 2.68 11.32 -8.80
C MET A 1 2.85 9.87 -9.27
N ILE A 2 2.39 8.89 -8.49
CA ILE A 2 2.48 7.47 -8.88
C ILE A 2 1.55 7.30 -10.09
N LYS A 3 2.09 6.92 -11.25
CA LYS A 3 1.26 6.62 -12.43
C LYS A 3 0.37 5.44 -12.08
N ALA A 4 -0.95 5.58 -12.29
CA ALA A 4 -1.90 4.51 -12.09
C ALA A 4 -1.43 3.24 -12.83
N LEU A 5 -1.34 2.12 -12.12
CA LEU A 5 -0.99 0.84 -12.74
C LEU A 5 -2.09 0.43 -13.72
N SER A 6 -1.68 -0.08 -14.87
CA SER A 6 -2.60 -0.69 -15.82
C SER A 6 -3.20 -1.97 -15.22
N GLN A 7 -4.38 -2.36 -15.70
CA GLN A 7 -5.03 -3.60 -15.29
C GLN A 7 -4.16 -4.84 -15.56
N ASN A 8 -3.28 -4.80 -16.58
CA ASN A 8 -2.31 -5.86 -16.81
C ASN A 8 -1.25 -5.92 -15.69
N GLN A 9 -0.73 -4.76 -15.27
CA GLN A 9 0.24 -4.68 -14.17
C GLN A 9 -0.37 -5.13 -12.84
N LEU A 10 -1.63 -4.78 -12.56
CA LEU A 10 -2.34 -5.26 -11.37
C LEU A 10 -2.49 -6.79 -11.37
N ARG A 11 -2.94 -7.38 -12.47
CA ARG A 11 -3.02 -8.86 -12.59
C ARG A 11 -1.66 -9.55 -12.39
N ARG A 12 -0.59 -8.94 -12.89
CA ARG A 12 0.77 -9.47 -12.69
C ARG A 12 1.21 -9.36 -11.23
N LEU A 13 0.86 -8.28 -10.53
CA LEU A 13 1.14 -8.12 -9.10
C LEU A 13 0.35 -9.11 -8.24
N GLU A 14 -0.91 -9.37 -8.57
CA GLU A 14 -1.71 -10.40 -7.89
C GLU A 14 -1.09 -11.78 -8.06
N ALA A 15 -0.67 -12.13 -9.28
CA ALA A 15 0.03 -13.38 -9.56
C ALA A 15 1.36 -13.48 -8.80
N CYS A 16 2.15 -12.39 -8.77
CA CYS A 16 3.38 -12.33 -7.97
C CYS A 16 3.09 -12.53 -6.48
N SER A 17 2.07 -11.87 -5.92
CA SER A 17 1.69 -12.03 -4.51
C SER A 17 1.36 -13.48 -4.17
N ARG A 18 0.63 -14.17 -5.05
CA ARG A 18 0.32 -15.60 -4.90
C ARG A 18 1.59 -16.45 -4.92
N TRP A 19 2.45 -16.30 -5.92
CA TRP A 19 3.68 -17.08 -6.03
C TRP A 19 4.63 -16.85 -4.85
N LEU A 20 4.77 -15.61 -4.37
CA LEU A 20 5.63 -15.31 -3.22
C LEU A 20 5.14 -16.01 -1.95
N ARG A 21 3.82 -16.10 -1.75
CA ARG A 21 3.23 -16.83 -0.62
C ARG A 21 3.44 -18.34 -0.75
N GLU A 22 3.24 -18.89 -1.94
CA GLU A 22 3.50 -20.32 -2.22
C GLU A 22 4.97 -20.69 -1.95
N ILE A 23 5.92 -19.84 -2.36
CA ILE A 23 7.35 -20.05 -2.09
C ILE A 23 7.62 -19.98 -0.59
N ARG A 24 7.11 -18.95 0.10
CA ARG A 24 7.30 -18.77 1.55
C ARG A 24 6.76 -19.95 2.34
N ASP A 25 5.60 -20.47 1.95
CA ASP A 25 4.91 -21.55 2.64
C ASP A 25 5.47 -22.95 2.26
N SER A 26 6.47 -23.02 1.37
CA SER A 26 7.12 -24.27 0.98
C SER A 26 8.13 -24.75 2.02
N GLU A 27 8.14 -26.06 2.29
CA GLU A 27 9.11 -26.68 3.21
C GLU A 27 10.56 -26.48 2.75
N SER A 28 10.80 -26.50 1.43
CA SER A 28 12.12 -26.26 0.85
C SER A 28 12.64 -24.85 1.18
N PHE A 29 11.76 -23.85 1.23
CA PHE A 29 12.15 -22.49 1.60
C PHE A 29 12.37 -22.35 3.11
N ALA A 30 11.58 -23.03 3.94
CA ALA A 30 11.75 -23.02 5.39
C ALA A 30 13.09 -23.66 5.84
N GLN A 31 13.64 -24.57 5.04
CA GLN A 31 14.94 -25.21 5.28
C GLN A 31 16.14 -24.39 4.78
N LEU A 32 15.91 -23.33 4.01
CA LEU A 32 16.98 -22.42 3.63
C LEU A 32 17.35 -21.62 4.88
N ASP A 33 18.51 -21.94 5.46
CA ASP A 33 19.19 -21.13 6.49
C ASP A 33 19.75 -19.86 5.83
N TYR A 34 18.85 -19.04 5.30
CA TYR A 34 19.12 -17.92 4.42
C TYR A 34 18.64 -16.64 5.10
N HIS A 35 19.60 -15.80 5.47
CA HIS A 35 19.38 -14.52 6.15
C HIS A 35 19.82 -13.36 5.24
N PRO A 36 19.04 -13.02 4.20
CA PRO A 36 19.30 -11.86 3.37
C PRO A 36 18.96 -10.56 4.12
N ASP A 37 19.57 -9.46 3.72
CA ASP A 37 19.21 -8.11 4.20
C ASP A 37 17.75 -7.73 3.88
N LEU A 38 17.14 -8.39 2.90
CA LEU A 38 15.73 -8.25 2.50
C LEU A 38 15.09 -9.63 2.42
N THR A 39 14.01 -9.83 3.17
CA THR A 39 13.30 -11.10 3.27
C THR A 39 12.23 -11.25 2.20
N LEU A 40 11.83 -12.50 1.96
CA LEU A 40 10.64 -12.78 1.14
C LEU A 40 9.37 -12.15 1.75
N GLY A 41 9.34 -11.95 3.07
CA GLY A 41 8.28 -11.22 3.77
C GLY A 41 8.18 -9.76 3.33
N ASP A 42 9.32 -9.07 3.21
CA ASP A 42 9.38 -7.68 2.77
C ASP A 42 8.86 -7.52 1.33
N ALA A 43 9.20 -8.47 0.45
CA ALA A 43 8.68 -8.51 -0.92
C ALA A 43 7.14 -8.72 -0.95
N ILE A 44 6.61 -9.60 -0.10
CA ILE A 44 5.15 -9.82 0.01
C ILE A 44 4.46 -8.55 0.50
N GLN A 45 5.04 -7.86 1.49
CA GLN A 45 4.49 -6.62 2.03
C GLN A 45 4.46 -5.53 0.97
N ALA A 46 5.57 -5.29 0.26
CA ALA A 46 5.66 -4.27 -0.79
C ALA A 46 4.63 -4.50 -1.91
N VAL A 47 4.45 -5.74 -2.36
CA VAL A 47 3.43 -6.09 -3.36
C VAL A 47 2.02 -5.86 -2.82
N SER A 48 1.77 -6.18 -1.55
CA SER A 48 0.46 -6.01 -0.92
C SER A 48 0.09 -4.53 -0.74
N GLU A 49 1.04 -3.68 -0.33
CA GLU A 49 0.86 -2.23 -0.23
C GLU A 49 0.55 -1.62 -1.59
N LEU A 50 1.29 -2.03 -2.63
CA LEU A 50 1.06 -1.56 -3.99
C LEU A 50 -0.34 -1.95 -4.50
N LEU A 51 -0.79 -3.19 -4.23
CA LEU A 51 -2.15 -3.61 -4.58
C LEU A 51 -3.21 -2.84 -3.79
N GLN A 52 -2.96 -2.53 -2.51
CA GLN A 52 -3.86 -1.78 -1.65
C GLN A 52 -4.02 -0.33 -2.09
N GLU A 53 -2.93 0.36 -2.45
CA GLU A 53 -2.97 1.73 -2.98
C GLU A 53 -3.81 1.85 -4.26
N HIS A 54 -3.89 0.77 -5.05
CA HIS A 54 -4.67 0.70 -6.27
C HIS A 54 -6.10 0.14 -6.08
N SER A 55 -6.48 -0.27 -4.87
CA SER A 55 -7.85 -0.69 -4.58
C SER A 55 -8.79 0.53 -4.52
N PRO A 56 -9.97 0.48 -5.18
CA PRO A 56 -10.93 1.58 -5.19
C PRO A 56 -11.47 1.92 -3.78
N GLU A 57 -11.34 1.02 -2.82
CA GLU A 57 -11.72 1.27 -1.42
C GLU A 57 -10.70 2.13 -0.67
N CYS A 58 -9.42 2.10 -1.08
CA CYS A 58 -8.34 2.85 -0.45
C CYS A 58 -8.23 4.29 -0.97
N GLN A 59 -8.64 4.55 -2.22
CA GLN A 59 -8.78 5.92 -2.75
C GLN A 59 -9.81 6.77 -1.99
N ARG A 60 -10.74 6.15 -1.24
CA ARG A 60 -11.72 6.85 -0.41
C ARG A 60 -11.19 7.30 0.96
N ARG A 61 -9.90 7.06 1.28
CA ARG A 61 -9.30 7.40 2.58
C ARG A 61 -8.15 8.40 2.49
N THR A 62 -8.23 9.37 1.60
CA THR A 62 -7.62 10.68 1.87
C THR A 62 -8.68 11.55 2.55
N PRO A 63 -8.68 11.69 3.89
CA PRO A 63 -9.29 12.88 4.46
C PRO A 63 -8.47 14.06 3.96
N LEU A 64 -9.09 14.91 3.15
CA LEU A 64 -8.65 16.29 2.98
C LEU A 64 -8.68 16.93 4.37
N ALA A 65 -7.55 16.85 5.06
CA ALA A 65 -7.24 17.74 6.17
C ALA A 65 -6.89 19.12 5.58
N GLU A 66 -7.88 19.81 5.04
CA GLU A 66 -7.92 21.27 5.03
C GLU A 66 -8.85 21.63 6.20
N GLY A 67 -8.40 22.24 7.29
CA GLY A 67 -7.64 23.48 7.28
C GLY A 67 -8.49 24.50 8.04
N LYS A 68 -8.42 24.46 9.37
CA LYS A 68 -8.63 25.53 10.36
C LYS A 68 -9.86 26.45 10.19
N GLY A 69 -10.73 26.39 11.20
CA GLY A 69 -11.91 27.24 11.31
C GLY A 69 -11.62 28.74 11.24
N GLU A 70 -12.44 29.42 10.45
CA GLU A 70 -12.69 30.85 10.57
C GLU A 70 -13.19 31.16 11.99
N LYS A 71 -12.42 31.96 12.73
CA LYS A 71 -12.96 32.69 13.87
C LYS A 71 -13.77 33.88 13.33
N PRO A 72 -15.04 34.06 13.71
CA PRO A 72 -15.74 35.30 13.41
C PRO A 72 -15.18 36.42 14.30
N ILE A 73 -14.74 37.51 13.67
CA ILE A 73 -14.40 38.76 14.37
C ILE A 73 -15.71 39.56 14.49
N PRO A 74 -16.23 39.84 15.70
CA PRO A 74 -17.33 40.80 15.84
C PRO A 74 -16.77 42.22 15.69
N LYS A 75 -17.29 42.99 14.73
CA LYS A 75 -17.10 44.44 14.71
C LYS A 75 -18.04 45.05 15.75
N VAL A 76 -17.49 45.44 16.90
CA VAL A 76 -18.17 46.33 17.85
C VAL A 76 -18.10 47.74 17.31
N GLY A 77 -19.26 48.40 17.25
CA GLY A 77 -19.43 49.76 16.74
C GLY A 77 -18.73 50.81 17.60
N ALA A 78 -18.45 51.95 16.97
CA ALA A 78 -18.13 53.21 17.60
C ALA A 78 -19.32 54.16 17.43
#